data_AF-A0A495X3G6-F1
#
_entry.id   AF-A0A495X3G6-F1
#
_cell.length_a   1.000
_cell.length_b   1.000
_cell.length_c   1.000
_cell.angle_alpha   90.00
_cell.angle_beta   90.00
_cell.angle_gamma   90.00
#
_symmetry.space_group_name_H-M   'P 1'
#
loop_
_entity.id
_entity.type
_entity.pdbx_description
1 polymer ?
#
loop_
_entity_poly.entity_id
_entity_poly.type
_entity_poly.pdbx_seq_one_letter_code
_entity_poly.pdbx_strand_id
1 'polypeptide(L)'
;MDSGPDGGRSVARQAAIAAVALVFLTLLVVGLSRSDYRLSGAPPPSTGAKPSESVARPRTTSMDVGAHPTYPIIVPSEATPTHPATLPTPVTPTTADLSQPADDRQAFLEHQRRLLRQGQVAYRSPDPMRVDDVQRVVVRLGEQGLDITSGLPGSGSVAVSPVEIGSDVIAELSGPDFQITRVGGDDGSRVLVSRRPAEWSWDVRPLKSGTLTLDLVLYVRVVEGGAPLDVRTFQHRVSVEVNSTHWLSRLFKDYLAPVGLTVPVLVGGIAWGVSWWRKRRKGADSEAPTSGGDAAHQDGSAEQGGTRTGRAQLGDQKTGMRAEPPARTVGDRS
;
A
#
# COMPACT_ATOMS: atom_id res chain seq x y z
N MET A 1 60.25 15.55 18.84
CA MET A 1 58.96 15.31 19.52
C MET A 1 58.27 16.65 19.61
N ASP A 2 57.49 16.97 18.58
CA ASP A 2 56.78 18.24 18.46
C ASP A 2 55.29 17.90 18.40
N SER A 3 54.56 18.28 19.45
CA SER A 3 53.13 17.97 19.62
C SER A 3 52.36 19.27 19.41
N GLY A 4 51.91 19.48 18.17
CA GLY A 4 51.15 20.65 17.76
C GLY A 4 49.72 20.68 18.31
N PRO A 5 49.17 21.86 18.66
CA PRO A 5 47.86 22.02 19.28
C PRO A 5 46.75 22.15 18.23
N ASP A 6 46.24 21.03 17.69
CA ASP A 6 45.18 21.05 16.66
C ASP A 6 43.82 20.47 17.11
N GLY A 7 43.64 20.21 18.41
CA GLY A 7 42.41 19.60 18.96
C GLY A 7 41.15 20.49 18.98
N GLY A 8 41.29 21.81 18.79
CA GLY A 8 40.18 22.77 19.02
C GLY A 8 39.20 22.94 17.86
N ARG A 9 39.59 22.60 16.62
CA ARG A 9 38.79 22.92 15.41
C ARG A 9 37.76 21.85 15.04
N SER A 10 37.91 20.63 15.56
CA SER A 10 36.99 19.51 15.31
C SER A 10 35.64 19.69 16.01
N VAL A 11 35.67 20.15 17.26
CA VAL A 11 34.48 20.27 18.12
C VAL A 11 33.52 21.36 17.64
N ALA A 12 34.06 22.48 17.13
CA ALA A 12 33.27 23.59 16.60
C ALA A 12 32.51 23.20 15.31
N ARG A 13 33.08 22.33 14.47
CA ARG A 13 32.43 21.87 13.23
C ARG A 13 31.29 20.90 13.51
N GLN A 14 31.44 20.00 14.50
CA GLN A 14 30.35 19.10 14.89
C GLN A 14 29.16 19.84 15.52
N ALA A 15 29.43 20.87 16.33
CA ALA A 15 28.36 21.69 16.92
C ALA A 15 27.54 22.46 15.86
N ALA A 16 28.21 22.97 14.82
CA ALA A 16 27.53 23.68 13.72
C ALA A 16 26.62 22.75 12.90
N ILE A 17 27.05 21.51 12.62
CA ILE A 17 26.26 20.53 11.87
C ILE A 17 25.01 20.11 12.66
N ALA A 18 25.15 19.89 13.97
CA ALA A 18 24.01 19.55 14.84
C ALA A 18 22.97 20.67 14.91
N ALA A 19 23.42 21.94 14.97
CA ALA A 19 22.52 23.10 15.01
C ALA A 19 21.72 23.26 13.70
N VAL A 20 22.37 23.05 12.55
CA VAL A 20 21.69 23.13 11.24
C VAL A 20 20.66 22.02 11.07
N ALA A 21 20.96 20.79 11.52
CA ALA A 21 20.01 19.67 11.50
C ALA A 21 18.77 19.96 12.36
N LEU A 22 18.94 20.59 13.52
CA LEU A 22 17.85 20.91 14.44
C LEU A 22 16.94 22.03 13.89
N VAL A 23 17.52 23.01 13.17
CA VAL A 23 16.78 24.08 12.47
C VAL A 23 16.01 23.53 11.26
N PHE A 24 16.60 22.62 10.49
CA PHE A 24 15.90 21.97 9.37
C PHE A 24 14.75 21.09 9.85
N LEU A 25 14.93 20.34 10.94
CA LEU A 25 13.87 19.51 11.53
C LEU A 25 12.70 20.38 12.03
N THR A 26 12.98 21.52 12.68
CA THR A 26 11.94 22.44 13.14
C THR A 26 11.21 23.14 12.00
N LEU A 27 11.91 23.54 10.93
CA LEU A 27 11.27 24.13 9.75
C LEU A 27 10.40 23.12 8.99
N LEU A 28 10.79 21.84 8.94
CA LEU A 28 10.01 20.79 8.29
C LEU A 28 8.69 20.51 9.05
N VAL A 29 8.72 20.54 10.39
CA VAL A 29 7.53 20.36 11.23
C VAL A 29 6.56 21.55 11.11
N VAL A 30 7.08 22.78 11.01
CA VAL A 30 6.25 23.98 10.86
C VAL A 30 5.69 24.14 9.44
N GLY A 31 6.44 23.72 8.42
CA GLY A 31 6.02 23.76 7.01
C GLY A 31 4.84 22.84 6.69
N LEU A 32 4.74 21.69 7.36
CA LEU A 32 3.65 20.72 7.16
C LEU A 32 2.32 21.10 7.84
N SER A 33 2.28 22.17 8.64
CA SER A 33 1.04 22.62 9.33
C SER A 33 0.22 23.67 8.55
N ARG A 34 0.58 24.01 7.31
CA ARG A 34 -0.18 24.97 6.48
C ARG A 34 -0.94 24.36 5.31
N SER A 35 -1.20 23.05 5.35
CA SER A 35 -2.13 22.43 4.41
C SER A 35 -3.55 22.76 4.86
N ASP A 36 -4.15 23.75 4.22
CA ASP A 36 -5.56 24.12 4.34
C ASP A 36 -6.46 22.90 4.10
N TYR A 37 -6.89 22.25 5.19
CA TYR A 37 -8.04 21.36 5.17
C TYR A 37 -9.29 22.23 4.99
N ARG A 38 -9.62 22.58 3.74
CA ARG A 38 -10.96 23.04 3.39
C ARG A 38 -11.94 21.92 3.76
N LEU A 39 -12.59 22.07 4.91
CA LEU A 39 -13.71 21.25 5.35
C LEU A 39 -14.78 21.24 4.25
N SER A 40 -14.92 20.09 3.57
CA SER A 40 -16.11 19.73 2.83
C SER A 40 -17.18 19.27 3.83
N GLY A 41 -18.39 19.80 3.70
CA GLY A 41 -19.47 19.77 4.69
C GLY A 41 -19.85 18.38 5.20
N ALA A 42 -20.01 18.28 6.51
CA ALA A 42 -20.65 17.17 7.19
C ALA A 42 -22.18 17.28 7.07
N PRO A 43 -22.91 16.17 6.80
CA PRO A 43 -24.36 16.14 6.94
C PRO A 43 -24.79 16.10 8.42
N PRO A 44 -26.01 16.57 8.74
CA PRO A 44 -26.49 16.68 10.11
C PRO A 44 -26.73 15.32 10.78
N PRO A 45 -26.65 15.25 12.13
CA PRO A 45 -26.86 14.01 12.88
C PRO A 45 -28.33 13.58 12.88
N SER A 46 -28.57 12.33 12.47
CA SER A 46 -29.84 11.63 12.65
C SER A 46 -30.08 11.38 14.13
N THR A 47 -31.14 11.99 14.66
CA THR A 47 -31.63 11.80 16.03
C THR A 47 -32.58 10.60 16.07
N GLY A 48 -32.31 9.65 16.97
CA GLY A 48 -33.35 8.82 17.59
C GLY A 48 -33.38 7.34 17.20
N ALA A 49 -32.74 6.50 18.01
CA ALA A 49 -33.29 5.18 18.35
C ALA A 49 -32.77 4.74 19.73
N LYS A 50 -33.73 4.35 20.56
CA LYS A 50 -33.67 4.00 21.98
C LYS A 50 -33.05 2.60 22.14
N PRO A 51 -32.11 2.34 23.09
CA PRO A 51 -31.61 1.00 23.32
C PRO A 51 -32.59 0.21 24.20
N SER A 52 -33.11 -0.91 23.66
CA SER A 52 -33.74 -1.96 24.45
C SER A 52 -32.67 -2.88 25.02
N GLU A 53 -32.48 -2.73 26.32
CA GLU A 53 -31.80 -3.64 27.22
C GLU A 53 -32.55 -4.99 27.27
N SER A 54 -31.90 -6.08 26.88
CA SER A 54 -32.38 -7.43 27.22
C SER A 54 -31.21 -8.38 27.45
N VAL A 55 -31.18 -8.83 28.70
CA VAL A 55 -30.22 -9.67 29.38
C VAL A 55 -30.32 -11.12 28.90
N ALA A 56 -29.19 -11.72 28.52
CA ALA A 56 -28.97 -13.17 28.65
C ALA A 56 -27.47 -13.48 28.73
N ARG A 57 -27.01 -13.86 29.93
CA ARG A 57 -25.65 -14.37 30.20
C ARG A 57 -25.53 -15.83 29.73
N PRO A 58 -24.49 -16.21 28.98
CA PRO A 58 -24.05 -17.60 28.91
C PRO A 58 -23.02 -17.91 30.02
N ARG A 59 -23.20 -19.09 30.61
CA ARG A 59 -22.40 -19.69 31.68
C ARG A 59 -20.96 -19.95 31.24
N THR A 60 -20.01 -19.54 32.07
CA THR A 60 -18.62 -19.98 32.06
C THR A 60 -18.53 -21.42 32.57
N THR A 61 -18.36 -22.38 31.67
CA THR A 61 -17.91 -23.73 32.04
C THR A 61 -16.39 -23.72 32.05
N SER A 62 -15.84 -23.63 33.26
CA SER A 62 -14.43 -23.92 33.55
C SER A 62 -14.23 -25.42 33.35
N MET A 63 -13.48 -25.81 32.32
CA MET A 63 -12.96 -27.18 32.21
C MET A 63 -11.50 -27.19 32.65
N ASP A 64 -11.30 -28.18 33.50
CA ASP A 64 -10.17 -28.50 34.34
C ASP A 64 -8.95 -28.97 33.54
N VAL A 65 -7.82 -28.88 34.24
CA VAL A 65 -6.44 -29.11 33.83
C VAL A 65 -6.21 -30.58 33.49
N GLY A 66 -5.73 -30.85 32.27
CA GLY A 66 -5.31 -32.17 31.82
C GLY A 66 -3.86 -32.14 31.34
N ALA A 67 -3.01 -32.88 32.06
CA ALA A 67 -1.57 -33.08 31.88
C ALA A 67 -1.03 -33.03 30.45
N HIS A 68 0.01 -32.22 30.23
CA HIS A 68 0.87 -32.32 29.06
C HIS A 68 1.79 -33.55 29.17
N PRO A 69 1.79 -34.47 28.19
CA PRO A 69 2.80 -35.51 28.11
C PRO A 69 4.16 -34.90 27.78
N THR A 70 5.15 -35.19 28.63
CA THR A 70 6.56 -34.95 28.37
C THR A 70 7.01 -35.80 27.17
N TYR A 71 7.24 -35.17 26.02
CA TYR A 71 7.88 -35.86 24.90
C TYR A 71 9.40 -35.91 25.12
N PRO A 72 10.05 -37.08 24.91
CA PRO A 72 11.49 -37.17 24.98
C PRO A 72 12.13 -36.38 23.82
N ILE A 73 13.08 -35.53 24.18
CA ILE A 73 13.97 -34.82 23.25
C ILE A 73 14.86 -35.87 22.58
N ILE A 74 14.59 -36.16 21.30
CA ILE A 74 15.49 -36.96 20.47
C ILE A 74 16.58 -36.02 19.94
N VAL A 75 17.77 -36.15 20.51
CA VAL A 75 19.00 -35.49 20.05
C VAL A 75 19.39 -36.07 18.69
N PRO A 76 19.49 -35.27 17.62
CA PRO A 76 19.99 -35.77 16.34
C PRO A 76 21.48 -36.14 16.49
N SER A 77 21.76 -37.42 16.31
CA SER A 77 23.12 -37.97 16.26
C SER A 77 23.79 -37.52 14.96
N GLU A 78 24.84 -36.75 15.11
CA GLU A 78 25.78 -36.32 14.08
C GLU A 78 26.49 -37.56 13.50
N ALA A 79 25.95 -38.09 12.40
CA ALA A 79 26.62 -39.11 11.60
C ALA A 79 27.29 -38.42 10.41
N THR A 80 28.62 -38.37 10.47
CA THR A 80 29.51 -37.98 9.38
C THR A 80 29.73 -39.18 8.44
N PRO A 81 29.25 -39.17 7.19
CA PRO A 81 29.82 -40.01 6.15
C PRO A 81 30.85 -39.21 5.35
N THR A 82 32.12 -39.45 5.68
CA THR A 82 33.26 -39.11 4.83
C THR A 82 33.20 -40.01 3.57
N HIS A 83 32.53 -39.53 2.52
CA HIS A 83 32.56 -40.19 1.22
C HIS A 83 33.71 -39.60 0.38
N PRO A 84 34.60 -40.43 -0.20
CA PRO A 84 35.70 -39.95 -1.02
C PRO A 84 35.16 -39.24 -2.28
N ALA A 85 35.61 -37.99 -2.44
CA ALA A 85 35.36 -37.16 -3.61
C ALA A 85 35.93 -37.84 -4.86
N THR A 86 35.06 -38.48 -5.63
CA THR A 86 35.36 -38.88 -7.01
C THR A 86 35.17 -37.64 -7.86
N LEU A 87 36.26 -37.06 -8.37
CA LEU A 87 36.19 -35.91 -9.28
C LEU A 87 35.35 -36.33 -10.51
N PRO A 88 34.17 -35.72 -10.75
CA PRO A 88 33.47 -35.93 -12.00
C PRO A 88 34.31 -35.36 -13.14
N THR A 89 34.52 -36.18 -14.16
CA THR A 89 35.15 -35.78 -15.41
C THR A 89 34.39 -34.57 -15.98
N PRO A 90 35.06 -33.50 -16.44
CA PRO A 90 34.39 -32.37 -17.05
C PRO A 90 33.70 -32.84 -18.33
N VAL A 91 32.39 -33.10 -18.23
CA VAL A 91 31.54 -33.22 -19.41
C VAL A 91 31.50 -31.84 -20.04
N THR A 92 32.18 -31.69 -21.18
CA THR A 92 32.06 -30.52 -22.03
C THR A 92 30.57 -30.29 -22.24
N PRO A 93 29.98 -29.16 -21.80
CA PRO A 93 28.58 -28.90 -22.05
C PRO A 93 28.42 -28.91 -23.56
N THR A 94 27.74 -29.93 -24.08
CA THR A 94 27.17 -29.88 -25.41
C THR A 94 26.31 -28.63 -25.41
N THR A 95 26.80 -27.60 -26.11
CA THR A 95 26.07 -26.39 -26.48
C THR A 95 24.87 -26.85 -27.29
N ALA A 96 23.84 -27.33 -26.59
CA ALA A 96 22.52 -27.52 -27.13
C ALA A 96 22.09 -26.14 -27.60
N ASP A 97 21.93 -26.05 -28.91
CA ASP A 97 21.48 -24.90 -29.67
C ASP A 97 20.34 -24.19 -28.93
N LEU A 98 20.67 -23.06 -28.27
CA LEU A 98 19.74 -22.21 -27.51
C LEU A 98 18.84 -21.36 -28.43
N SER A 99 18.81 -21.70 -29.72
CA SER A 99 18.08 -20.99 -30.77
C SER A 99 16.78 -21.72 -31.13
N GLN A 100 16.09 -22.32 -30.16
CA GLN A 100 14.70 -22.72 -30.39
C GLN A 100 13.92 -21.44 -30.74
N PRO A 101 13.34 -21.34 -31.96
CA PRO A 101 12.94 -20.07 -32.52
C PRO A 101 11.89 -19.41 -31.64
N ALA A 102 12.10 -18.13 -31.30
CA ALA A 102 11.19 -17.36 -30.46
C ALA A 102 9.73 -17.41 -30.96
N ASP A 103 9.54 -17.67 -32.24
CA ASP A 103 8.25 -17.82 -32.93
C ASP A 103 7.44 -19.03 -32.41
N ASP A 104 8.08 -20.17 -32.13
CA ASP A 104 7.41 -21.38 -31.63
C ASP A 104 6.83 -21.13 -30.23
N ARG A 105 7.57 -20.42 -29.38
CA ARG A 105 7.14 -20.07 -28.02
C ARG A 105 5.95 -19.11 -28.03
N GLN A 106 5.94 -18.14 -28.93
CA GLN A 106 4.81 -17.22 -29.07
C GLN A 106 3.56 -17.96 -29.55
N ALA A 107 3.69 -18.82 -30.56
CA ALA A 107 2.58 -19.63 -31.06
C ALA A 107 2.00 -20.56 -29.97
N PHE A 108 2.86 -21.14 -29.12
CA PHE A 108 2.42 -21.92 -27.97
C PHE A 108 1.65 -21.07 -26.95
N LEU A 109 2.17 -19.91 -26.55
CA LEU A 109 1.50 -19.01 -25.62
C LEU A 109 0.12 -18.56 -26.14
N GLU A 110 0.01 -18.27 -27.43
CA GLU A 110 -1.26 -17.96 -28.07
C GLU A 110 -2.22 -19.15 -28.06
N HIS A 111 -1.71 -20.36 -28.31
CA HIS A 111 -2.52 -21.57 -28.19
C HIS A 111 -3.05 -21.76 -26.77
N GLN A 112 -2.22 -21.57 -25.76
CA GLN A 112 -2.61 -21.70 -24.36
C GLN A 112 -3.60 -20.62 -23.93
N ARG A 113 -3.44 -19.37 -24.40
CA ARG A 113 -4.42 -18.30 -24.18
C ARG A 113 -5.81 -18.66 -24.71
N ARG A 114 -5.90 -19.36 -25.85
CA ARG A 114 -7.19 -19.83 -26.40
C ARG A 114 -7.88 -20.89 -25.53
N LEU A 115 -7.12 -21.59 -24.67
CA LEU A 115 -7.67 -22.57 -23.72
C LEU A 115 -8.12 -21.94 -22.40
N LEU A 116 -7.76 -20.68 -22.15
CA LEU A 116 -8.19 -19.97 -20.96
C LEU A 116 -9.68 -19.64 -21.04
N ARG A 117 -10.36 -19.80 -19.90
CA ARG A 117 -11.78 -19.47 -19.78
C ARG A 117 -11.92 -18.02 -19.29
N GLN A 118 -13.05 -17.41 -19.59
CA GLN A 118 -13.38 -16.09 -19.03
C GLN A 118 -13.82 -16.24 -17.57
N GLY A 119 -13.24 -15.41 -16.71
CA GLY A 119 -13.53 -15.35 -15.28
C GLY A 119 -13.57 -13.92 -14.79
N GLN A 120 -13.69 -13.78 -13.47
CA GLN A 120 -13.68 -12.50 -12.79
C GLN A 120 -12.86 -12.59 -11.51
N VAL A 121 -12.11 -11.53 -11.23
CA VAL A 121 -11.40 -11.33 -9.97
C VAL A 121 -12.12 -10.24 -9.19
N ALA A 122 -12.31 -10.47 -7.90
CA ALA A 122 -12.86 -9.50 -6.97
C ALA A 122 -11.93 -9.34 -5.78
N TYR A 123 -11.73 -8.10 -5.37
CA TYR A 123 -10.98 -7.75 -4.17
C TYR A 123 -11.54 -6.46 -3.61
N ARG A 124 -11.30 -6.22 -2.33
CA ARG A 124 -11.62 -4.94 -1.71
C ARG A 124 -10.36 -4.09 -1.68
N SER A 125 -10.44 -2.87 -2.18
CA SER A 125 -9.35 -1.91 -2.00
C SER A 125 -9.15 -1.70 -0.48
N PRO A 126 -7.91 -1.77 0.03
CA PRO A 126 -7.65 -1.53 1.43
C PRO A 126 -8.02 -0.09 1.76
N ASP A 127 -8.68 0.08 2.91
CA ASP A 127 -8.92 1.39 3.51
C ASP A 127 -7.60 2.12 3.80
N PRO A 128 -7.61 3.44 4.04
CA PRO A 128 -6.43 4.15 4.48
C PRO A 128 -5.79 3.45 5.69
N MET A 129 -4.56 2.99 5.51
CA MET A 129 -3.85 2.20 6.50
C MET A 129 -3.11 3.11 7.48
N ARG A 130 -2.70 2.54 8.61
CA ARG A 130 -1.79 3.18 9.57
C ARG A 130 -0.45 2.48 9.48
N VAL A 131 0.64 3.24 9.60
CA VAL A 131 2.00 2.69 9.68
C VAL A 131 2.05 1.63 10.78
N ASP A 132 2.66 0.48 10.48
CA ASP A 132 2.82 -0.68 11.37
C ASP A 132 1.53 -1.46 11.72
N ASP A 133 0.36 -0.98 11.30
CA ASP A 133 -0.90 -1.68 11.49
C ASP A 133 -1.09 -2.77 10.42
N VAL A 134 -1.54 -3.95 10.84
CA VAL A 134 -1.69 -5.12 9.95
C VAL A 134 -3.13 -5.15 9.44
N GLN A 135 -3.30 -5.12 8.13
CA GLN A 135 -4.60 -5.30 7.49
C GLN A 135 -4.62 -6.56 6.62
N ARG A 136 -5.74 -7.28 6.68
CA ARG A 136 -6.00 -8.45 5.85
C ARG A 136 -6.51 -8.01 4.48
N VAL A 137 -5.79 -8.35 3.42
CA VAL A 137 -6.23 -8.19 2.02
C VAL A 137 -6.68 -9.55 1.50
N VAL A 138 -7.86 -9.61 0.91
CA VAL A 138 -8.44 -10.84 0.35
C VAL A 138 -8.78 -10.63 -1.12
N VAL A 139 -8.34 -11.57 -1.95
CA VAL A 139 -8.62 -11.63 -3.38
C VAL A 139 -9.35 -12.93 -3.68
N ARG A 140 -10.42 -12.84 -4.45
CA ARG A 140 -11.18 -14.00 -4.94
C ARG A 140 -11.19 -14.04 -6.45
N LEU A 141 -11.11 -15.24 -6.99
CA LEU A 141 -11.17 -15.51 -8.42
C LEU A 141 -12.24 -16.58 -8.67
N GLY A 142 -13.09 -16.36 -9.67
CA GLY A 142 -14.11 -17.32 -10.03
C GLY A 142 -14.49 -17.25 -11.50
N GLU A 143 -15.28 -18.21 -11.94
CA GLU A 143 -15.92 -18.21 -13.25
C GLU A 143 -16.90 -17.02 -13.38
N GLN A 144 -17.11 -16.56 -14.60
CA GLN A 144 -18.07 -15.48 -14.86
C GLN A 144 -19.47 -15.86 -14.37
N GLY A 145 -20.15 -14.94 -13.67
CA GLY A 145 -21.49 -15.15 -13.11
C GLY A 145 -21.53 -15.80 -11.72
N LEU A 146 -20.40 -16.27 -11.18
CA LEU A 146 -20.31 -16.72 -9.79
C LEU A 146 -20.24 -15.50 -8.85
N ASP A 147 -21.03 -15.48 -7.77
CA ASP A 147 -20.89 -14.41 -6.78
C ASP A 147 -19.61 -14.58 -5.96
N ILE A 148 -18.60 -13.79 -6.33
CA ILE A 148 -17.29 -13.75 -5.66
C ILE A 148 -17.13 -12.52 -4.75
N THR A 149 -18.16 -11.66 -4.68
CA THR A 149 -18.12 -10.38 -3.96
C THR A 149 -18.64 -10.50 -2.53
N SER A 150 -19.60 -11.41 -2.31
CA SER A 150 -20.24 -11.59 -1.01
C SER A 150 -19.27 -12.07 0.06
N GLY A 151 -19.18 -11.32 1.17
CA GLY A 151 -18.36 -11.69 2.32
C GLY A 151 -16.87 -11.39 2.18
N LEU A 152 -16.45 -10.54 1.21
CA LEU A 152 -15.10 -9.98 1.19
C LEU A 152 -14.90 -9.05 2.40
N PRO A 153 -13.91 -9.32 3.29
CA PRO A 153 -13.67 -8.51 4.48
C PRO A 153 -13.15 -7.10 4.15
N GLY A 154 -13.26 -6.18 5.12
CA GLY A 154 -12.83 -4.79 5.02
C GLY A 154 -13.97 -3.80 4.73
N SER A 155 -13.66 -2.49 4.76
CA SER A 155 -14.63 -1.41 4.58
C SER A 155 -14.51 -0.66 3.24
N GLY A 156 -13.38 -0.78 2.54
CA GLY A 156 -13.16 -0.13 1.24
C GLY A 156 -14.11 -0.58 0.12
N SER A 157 -14.02 0.03 -1.06
CA SER A 157 -14.85 -0.38 -2.21
C SER A 157 -14.45 -1.75 -2.75
N VAL A 158 -15.45 -2.53 -3.17
CA VAL A 158 -15.21 -3.80 -3.87
C VAL A 158 -14.96 -3.50 -5.34
N ALA A 159 -13.79 -3.90 -5.84
CA ALA A 159 -13.43 -3.86 -7.24
C ALA A 159 -13.65 -5.23 -7.87
N VAL A 160 -14.22 -5.26 -9.07
CA VAL A 160 -14.42 -6.48 -9.87
C VAL A 160 -13.89 -6.23 -11.26
N SER A 161 -13.05 -7.14 -11.75
CA SER A 161 -12.45 -7.04 -13.09
C SER A 161 -12.55 -8.37 -13.83
N PRO A 162 -12.77 -8.35 -15.16
CA PRO A 162 -12.68 -9.56 -15.98
C PRO A 162 -11.22 -10.05 -16.04
N VAL A 163 -11.03 -11.37 -16.13
CA VAL A 163 -9.71 -12.00 -16.19
C VAL A 163 -9.80 -13.36 -16.89
N GLU A 164 -8.70 -13.75 -17.55
CA GLU A 164 -8.56 -15.09 -18.13
C GLU A 164 -8.07 -16.08 -17.06
N ILE A 165 -8.76 -17.22 -16.93
CA ILE A 165 -8.53 -18.21 -15.88
C ILE A 165 -8.23 -19.60 -16.46
N GLY A 166 -7.32 -20.32 -15.81
CA GLY A 166 -7.01 -21.73 -16.08
C GLY A 166 -7.43 -22.63 -14.92
N SER A 167 -6.99 -23.89 -14.97
CA SER A 167 -7.21 -24.85 -13.87
C SER A 167 -6.31 -24.55 -12.67
N ASP A 168 -5.05 -24.19 -12.92
CA ASP A 168 -4.08 -23.84 -11.88
C ASP A 168 -3.79 -22.34 -11.95
N VAL A 169 -4.04 -21.64 -10.85
CA VAL A 169 -3.94 -20.19 -10.76
C VAL A 169 -3.08 -19.80 -9.58
N ILE A 170 -2.29 -18.75 -9.76
CA ILE A 170 -1.37 -18.23 -8.74
C ILE A 170 -1.67 -16.75 -8.56
N ALA A 171 -1.69 -16.31 -7.30
CA ALA A 171 -1.80 -14.90 -6.98
C ALA A 171 -0.59 -14.42 -6.20
N GLU A 172 -0.06 -13.28 -6.60
CA GLU A 172 1.03 -12.58 -5.93
C GLU A 172 0.61 -11.16 -5.57
N LEU A 173 0.99 -10.73 -4.38
CA LEU A 173 0.82 -9.37 -3.89
C LEU A 173 2.19 -8.85 -3.45
N SER A 174 2.61 -7.74 -4.01
CA SER A 174 3.92 -7.15 -3.74
C SER A 174 3.82 -5.63 -3.57
N GLY A 175 4.80 -5.03 -2.91
CA GLY A 175 4.90 -3.59 -2.74
C GLY A 175 6.16 -3.22 -1.94
N PRO A 176 6.95 -2.22 -2.38
CA PRO A 176 8.29 -1.97 -1.83
C PRO A 176 8.30 -1.49 -0.37
N ASP A 177 7.24 -0.81 0.06
CA ASP A 177 7.13 -0.22 1.39
C ASP A 177 6.12 -0.96 2.29
N PHE A 178 5.93 -2.25 2.02
CA PHE A 178 5.05 -3.14 2.78
C PHE A 178 5.79 -4.39 3.24
N GLN A 179 5.50 -4.82 4.45
CA GLN A 179 5.72 -6.20 4.89
C GLN A 179 4.46 -6.99 4.56
N ILE A 180 4.59 -7.98 3.68
CA ILE A 180 3.48 -8.79 3.17
C ILE A 180 3.72 -10.24 3.57
N THR A 181 2.77 -10.83 4.29
CA THR A 181 2.80 -12.23 4.71
C THR A 181 1.57 -12.94 4.16
N ARG A 182 1.77 -14.00 3.38
CA ARG A 182 0.64 -14.81 2.89
C ARG A 182 0.03 -15.60 4.05
N VAL A 183 -1.29 -15.60 4.13
CA VAL A 183 -2.04 -16.35 5.15
C VAL A 183 -2.20 -17.79 4.68
N GLY A 184 -1.84 -18.74 5.55
CA GLY A 184 -1.90 -20.19 5.25
C GLY A 184 -0.56 -20.80 4.83
N GLY A 185 0.45 -20.00 4.51
CA GLY A 185 1.82 -20.46 4.25
C GLY A 185 2.01 -21.25 2.95
N ASP A 186 1.04 -21.24 2.03
CA ASP A 186 1.18 -21.86 0.71
C ASP A 186 1.99 -20.99 -0.27
N ASP A 187 2.34 -21.56 -1.42
CA ASP A 187 3.06 -20.89 -2.51
C ASP A 187 2.17 -19.89 -3.29
N GLY A 188 0.89 -19.76 -2.91
CA GLY A 188 -0.09 -18.99 -3.64
C GLY A 188 -0.74 -19.72 -4.81
N SER A 189 -0.44 -21.00 -5.03
CA SER A 189 -1.11 -21.81 -6.04
C SER A 189 -2.47 -22.32 -5.54
N ARG A 190 -3.48 -22.25 -6.40
CA ARG A 190 -4.82 -22.79 -6.15
C ARG A 190 -5.33 -23.49 -7.40
N VAL A 191 -5.98 -24.64 -7.20
CA VAL A 191 -6.76 -25.30 -8.24
C VAL A 191 -8.15 -24.69 -8.27
N LEU A 192 -8.57 -24.17 -9.42
CA LEU A 192 -9.90 -23.61 -9.60
C LEU A 192 -10.92 -24.74 -9.86
N VAL A 193 -11.78 -24.97 -8.87
CA VAL A 193 -12.88 -25.94 -8.95
C VAL A 193 -14.14 -25.24 -9.46
N SER A 194 -14.81 -25.82 -10.45
CA SER A 194 -16.06 -25.24 -10.98
C SER A 194 -17.07 -24.93 -9.88
N ARG A 195 -17.73 -23.77 -10.00
CA ARG A 195 -18.70 -23.22 -9.02
C ARG A 195 -18.14 -22.88 -7.63
N ARG A 196 -16.83 -22.88 -7.42
CA ARG A 196 -16.21 -22.39 -6.17
C ARG A 196 -15.15 -21.34 -6.48
N PRO A 197 -15.15 -20.19 -5.78
CA PRO A 197 -14.08 -19.23 -5.96
C PRO A 197 -12.78 -19.75 -5.33
N ALA A 198 -11.66 -19.49 -5.99
CA ALA A 198 -10.35 -19.55 -5.35
C ALA A 198 -10.17 -18.27 -4.50
N GLU A 199 -9.54 -18.41 -3.34
CA GLU A 199 -9.30 -17.30 -2.41
C GLU A 199 -7.82 -17.25 -2.00
N TRP A 200 -7.30 -16.03 -1.94
CA TRP A 200 -6.00 -15.72 -1.37
C TRP A 200 -6.15 -14.62 -0.34
N SER A 201 -5.36 -14.73 0.72
CA SER A 201 -5.35 -13.79 1.83
C SER A 201 -3.91 -13.42 2.17
N TRP A 202 -3.67 -12.15 2.40
CA TRP A 202 -2.38 -11.62 2.86
C TRP A 202 -2.56 -10.71 4.06
N ASP A 203 -1.63 -10.78 4.99
CA ASP A 203 -1.39 -9.75 5.99
C ASP A 203 -0.45 -8.71 5.41
N VAL A 204 -0.93 -7.48 5.31
CA VAL A 204 -0.19 -6.36 4.76
C VAL A 204 0.04 -5.35 5.89
N ARG A 205 1.31 -5.03 6.14
CA ARG A 205 1.75 -4.02 7.09
C ARG A 205 2.55 -2.93 6.36
N PRO A 206 2.13 -1.67 6.38
CA PRO A 206 2.86 -0.61 5.72
C PRO A 206 4.02 -0.14 6.61
N LEU A 207 5.18 0.02 6.00
CA LEU A 207 6.43 0.39 6.67
C LEU A 207 6.67 1.91 6.68
N LYS A 208 6.02 2.63 5.76
CA LYS A 208 6.13 4.09 5.62
C LYS A 208 4.76 4.73 5.50
N SER A 209 4.70 6.02 5.78
CA SER A 209 3.51 6.84 5.53
C SER A 209 3.52 7.44 4.13
N GLY A 210 2.35 7.89 3.67
CA GLY A 210 2.15 8.53 2.37
C GLY A 210 1.31 7.67 1.44
N THR A 211 1.30 8.03 0.16
CA THR A 211 0.62 7.27 -0.89
C THR A 211 1.53 6.15 -1.38
N LEU A 212 1.28 4.93 -0.92
CA LEU A 212 2.02 3.73 -1.30
C LEU A 212 1.27 2.96 -2.39
N THR A 213 1.95 2.02 -3.05
CA THR A 213 1.35 1.19 -4.11
C THR A 213 1.56 -0.28 -3.81
N LEU A 214 0.47 -1.06 -3.95
CA LEU A 214 0.49 -2.52 -3.98
C LEU A 214 0.26 -3.00 -5.41
N ASP A 215 1.06 -3.95 -5.86
CA ASP A 215 0.92 -4.63 -7.15
C ASP A 215 0.31 -6.02 -6.92
N LEU A 216 -0.92 -6.20 -7.39
CA LEU A 216 -1.61 -7.49 -7.44
C LEU A 216 -1.44 -8.10 -8.83
N VAL A 217 -0.88 -9.31 -8.89
CA VAL A 217 -0.64 -10.04 -10.14
C VAL A 217 -1.26 -11.43 -10.04
N LEU A 218 -1.98 -11.84 -11.07
CA LEU A 218 -2.45 -13.23 -11.23
C LEU A 218 -1.75 -13.89 -12.40
N TYR A 219 -1.38 -15.15 -12.20
CA TYR A 219 -0.82 -16.03 -13.21
C TYR A 219 -1.70 -17.26 -13.37
N VAL A 220 -1.73 -17.80 -14.58
CA VAL A 220 -2.21 -19.14 -14.86
C VAL A 220 -1.01 -20.02 -15.10
N ARG A 221 -0.90 -21.12 -14.36
CA ARG A 221 0.16 -22.11 -14.56
C ARG A 221 -0.25 -23.06 -15.67
N VAL A 222 0.61 -23.18 -16.67
CA VAL A 222 0.46 -24.06 -17.83
C VAL A 222 1.64 -25.01 -17.85
N VAL A 223 1.45 -26.26 -18.26
CA VAL A 223 2.56 -27.22 -18.39
C VAL A 223 2.94 -27.34 -19.86
N GLU A 224 4.18 -26.99 -20.20
CA GLU A 224 4.77 -27.12 -21.54
C GLU A 224 5.96 -28.07 -21.50
N GLY A 225 5.93 -29.17 -22.25
CA GLY A 225 7.06 -30.11 -22.30
C GLY A 225 7.48 -30.68 -20.93
N GLY A 226 6.57 -30.69 -19.95
CA GLY A 226 6.85 -31.13 -18.57
C GLY A 226 7.36 -30.03 -17.63
N ALA A 227 7.59 -28.81 -18.11
CA ALA A 227 7.96 -27.66 -17.28
C ALA A 227 6.75 -26.74 -17.02
N PRO A 228 6.52 -26.29 -15.77
CA PRO A 228 5.49 -25.31 -15.49
C PRO A 228 5.90 -23.92 -16.00
N LEU A 229 4.99 -23.26 -16.70
CA LEU A 229 5.10 -21.91 -17.23
C LEU A 229 3.96 -21.06 -16.67
N ASP A 230 4.32 -19.98 -15.97
CA ASP A 230 3.35 -19.08 -15.35
C ASP A 230 3.04 -17.92 -16.30
N VAL A 231 1.83 -17.91 -16.85
CA VAL A 231 1.35 -16.89 -17.81
C VAL A 231 0.57 -15.83 -17.05
N ARG A 232 1.04 -14.58 -17.06
CA ARG A 232 0.35 -13.47 -16.40
C ARG A 232 -0.95 -13.13 -17.10
N THR A 233 -2.07 -13.20 -16.39
CA THR A 233 -3.42 -12.90 -16.92
C THR A 233 -4.05 -11.65 -16.33
N PHE A 234 -3.57 -11.19 -15.18
CA PHE A 234 -4.07 -9.97 -14.54
C PHE A 234 -2.95 -9.22 -13.85
N GLN A 235 -3.00 -7.88 -13.94
CA GLN A 235 -2.14 -7.00 -13.17
C GLN A 235 -2.92 -5.75 -12.79
N HIS A 236 -2.89 -5.40 -11.50
CA HIS A 236 -3.52 -4.17 -11.02
C HIS A 236 -2.70 -3.51 -9.92
N ARG A 237 -2.64 -2.18 -9.98
CA ARG A 237 -1.96 -1.35 -8.98
C ARG A 237 -2.99 -0.70 -8.07
N VAL A 238 -2.89 -0.97 -6.78
CA VAL A 238 -3.77 -0.40 -5.76
C VAL A 238 -2.99 0.68 -5.02
N SER A 239 -3.49 1.92 -5.06
CA SER A 239 -2.93 3.01 -4.29
C SER A 239 -3.50 3.01 -2.87
N VAL A 240 -2.63 3.06 -1.88
CA VAL A 240 -2.98 3.00 -0.46
C VAL A 240 -2.50 4.26 0.23
N GLU A 241 -3.41 4.96 0.88
CA GLU A 241 -3.06 6.12 1.70
C GLU A 241 -2.68 5.66 3.11
N VAL A 242 -1.46 5.97 3.55
CA VAL A 242 -0.97 5.58 4.87
C VAL A 242 -0.78 6.81 5.75
N ASN A 243 -1.60 6.91 6.79
CA ASN A 243 -1.60 8.03 7.72
C ASN A 243 -0.48 7.89 8.77
N SER A 244 0.33 8.96 8.93
CA SER A 244 1.48 9.00 9.86
C SER A 244 1.16 9.61 11.24
N THR A 245 -0.01 10.21 11.42
CA THR A 245 -0.27 11.08 12.59
C THR A 245 -0.20 10.39 13.96
N HIS A 246 -0.30 9.06 14.04
CA HIS A 246 -0.23 8.33 15.31
C HIS A 246 1.17 7.86 15.73
N TRP A 247 2.08 7.51 14.81
CA TRP A 247 3.40 6.97 15.19
C TRP A 247 4.26 8.05 15.87
N LEU A 248 4.17 9.29 15.39
CA LEU A 248 4.90 10.42 15.98
C LEU A 248 4.49 10.61 17.45
N SER A 249 3.20 10.51 17.77
CA SER A 249 2.75 10.61 19.16
C SER A 249 3.28 9.50 20.08
N ARG A 250 3.52 8.29 19.55
CA ARG A 250 4.11 7.18 20.31
C ARG A 250 5.60 7.36 20.53
N LEU A 251 6.35 7.74 19.50
CA LEU A 251 7.78 8.05 19.67
C LEU A 251 8.01 9.16 20.68
N PHE A 252 7.20 10.21 20.66
CA PHE A 252 7.32 11.26 21.66
C PHE A 252 7.03 10.73 23.08
N LYS A 253 6.05 9.83 23.26
CA LYS A 253 5.77 9.25 24.58
C LYS A 253 6.87 8.31 25.06
N ASP A 254 7.34 7.41 24.20
CA ASP A 254 8.26 6.35 24.61
C ASP A 254 9.70 6.85 24.75
N TYR A 255 10.11 7.85 23.95
CA TYR A 255 11.45 8.45 24.05
C TYR A 255 11.54 9.68 24.96
N LEU A 256 10.52 10.55 25.09
CA LEU A 256 10.66 11.75 25.95
C LEU A 256 10.35 11.47 27.42
N ALA A 257 9.54 10.45 27.74
CA ALA A 257 9.23 10.10 29.12
C ALA A 257 10.49 9.76 29.95
N PRO A 258 11.42 8.91 29.49
CA PRO A 258 12.63 8.61 30.26
C PRO A 258 13.67 9.75 30.25
N VAL A 259 13.61 10.68 29.29
CA VAL A 259 14.57 11.80 29.21
C VAL A 259 14.21 12.92 30.20
N GLY A 260 13.10 12.81 30.93
CA GLY A 260 12.70 13.80 31.94
C GLY A 260 12.38 15.18 31.35
N LEU A 261 12.25 15.27 30.03
CA LEU A 261 11.83 16.45 29.30
C LEU A 261 10.32 16.62 29.50
N THR A 262 9.97 17.10 30.68
CA THR A 262 8.58 17.37 31.05
C THR A 262 7.97 18.35 30.06
N VAL A 263 6.69 18.13 29.73
CA VAL A 263 5.88 18.98 28.83
C VAL A 263 6.08 20.50 29.05
N PRO A 264 6.24 21.03 30.28
CA PRO A 264 6.49 22.46 30.50
C PRO A 264 7.80 22.97 29.88
N VAL A 265 8.87 22.17 29.85
CA VAL A 265 10.18 22.59 29.31
C VAL A 265 10.13 22.69 27.79
N LEU A 266 9.41 21.80 27.12
CA LEU A 266 9.18 21.86 25.67
C LEU A 266 8.29 23.04 25.28
N VAL A 267 7.18 23.25 25.99
CA VAL A 267 6.27 24.37 25.72
C VAL A 267 6.98 25.70 26.01
N GLY A 268 7.72 25.79 27.12
CA GLY A 268 8.53 26.96 27.45
C GLY A 268 9.66 27.22 26.44
N GLY A 269 10.35 26.17 26.00
CA GLY A 269 11.42 26.26 25.01
C GLY A 269 10.93 26.71 23.63
N ILE A 270 9.78 26.18 23.17
CA ILE A 270 9.16 26.58 21.90
C ILE A 270 8.66 28.03 21.99
N ALA A 271 7.97 28.41 23.08
CA ALA A 271 7.51 29.78 23.29
C ALA A 271 8.67 30.79 23.32
N TRP A 272 9.77 30.43 23.98
CA TRP A 272 10.98 31.25 24.03
C TRP A 272 11.67 31.36 22.67
N GLY A 273 11.82 30.25 21.95
CA GLY A 273 12.40 30.22 20.60
C GLY A 273 11.61 31.04 19.58
N VAL A 274 10.27 30.93 19.58
CA VAL A 274 9.38 31.71 18.71
C VAL A 274 9.45 33.21 19.05
N SER A 275 9.49 33.54 20.34
CA SER A 275 9.64 34.94 20.80
C SER A 275 10.97 35.54 20.36
N TRP A 276 12.08 34.80 20.51
CA TRP A 276 13.41 35.25 20.11
C TRP A 276 13.53 35.44 18.60
N TRP A 277 12.96 34.52 17.80
CA TRP A 277 12.98 34.63 16.34
C TRP A 277 12.14 35.80 15.83
N ARG A 278 10.99 36.07 16.44
CA ARG A 278 10.19 37.27 16.15
C ARG A 278 10.92 38.56 16.50
N LYS A 279 11.74 38.56 17.56
CA LYS A 279 12.53 39.73 17.95
C LYS A 279 13.64 40.04 16.94
N ARG A 280 14.24 39.02 16.31
CA ARG A 280 15.27 39.20 15.27
C ARG A 280 14.74 39.73 13.94
N ARG A 281 13.48 39.46 13.57
CA ARG A 281 12.92 39.96 12.31
C ARG A 281 12.61 41.46 12.32
N LYS A 282 12.38 42.06 13.50
CA LYS A 282 12.08 43.50 13.61
C LYS A 282 13.28 44.41 13.37
N GLY A 283 14.49 43.85 13.24
CA GLY A 283 15.71 44.63 12.97
C GLY A 283 16.14 44.65 11.50
N ALA A 284 15.50 43.89 10.62
CA ALA A 284 15.91 43.78 9.21
C ALA A 284 15.18 44.75 8.27
N ASP A 285 14.14 45.43 8.75
CA ASP A 285 13.32 46.34 7.92
C ASP A 285 13.72 47.83 8.06
N SER A 286 14.83 48.14 8.76
CA SER A 286 15.24 49.54 9.03
C SER A 286 16.38 50.08 8.17
N GLU A 287 16.90 49.33 7.20
CA GLU A 287 17.89 49.83 6.22
C GLU A 287 17.39 49.61 4.79
N ALA A 288 16.37 50.39 4.41
CA ALA A 288 16.16 50.69 3.01
C ALA A 288 17.18 51.78 2.60
N PRO A 289 18.09 51.52 1.64
CA PRO A 289 18.94 52.56 1.11
C PRO A 289 18.09 53.55 0.33
N THR A 290 17.96 54.76 0.88
CA THR A 290 17.58 55.96 0.15
C THR A 290 18.66 56.21 -0.91
N SER A 291 18.42 55.74 -2.13
CA SER A 291 19.15 56.16 -3.32
C SER A 291 18.11 56.55 -4.37
N GLY A 292 17.88 57.86 -4.46
CA GLY A 292 17.15 58.48 -5.55
C GLY A 292 18.01 58.65 -6.80
N GLY A 293 17.33 58.94 -7.91
CA GLY A 293 17.91 59.23 -9.22
C GLY A 293 17.23 58.38 -10.29
N ASP A 294 16.02 58.73 -10.71
CA ASP A 294 15.71 59.66 -11.81
C ASP A 294 15.78 59.03 -13.22
N ALA A 295 14.67 59.25 -13.92
CA ALA A 295 14.53 59.52 -15.34
C ALA A 295 14.65 58.38 -16.38
N ALA A 296 13.50 58.20 -17.05
CA ALA A 296 13.32 58.28 -18.51
C ALA A 296 13.07 56.99 -19.29
N HIS A 297 12.04 57.08 -20.15
CA HIS A 297 11.73 56.28 -21.35
C HIS A 297 11.29 54.83 -21.13
N GLN A 298 10.31 54.26 -21.83
CA GLN A 298 9.52 54.55 -23.04
C GLN A 298 8.28 53.62 -22.90
N ASP A 299 7.04 54.10 -23.03
CA ASP A 299 6.26 54.22 -24.27
C ASP A 299 6.23 52.97 -25.19
N GLY A 300 5.02 52.56 -25.57
CA GLY A 300 4.71 51.41 -26.45
C GLY A 300 3.76 50.41 -25.77
N SER A 301 2.44 50.51 -25.93
CA SER A 301 1.68 50.01 -27.11
C SER A 301 1.96 48.52 -27.37
N ALA A 302 1.02 47.62 -27.61
CA ALA A 302 -0.42 47.57 -27.69
C ALA A 302 -0.75 46.07 -27.87
N GLU A 303 -2.02 45.69 -27.75
CA GLU A 303 -2.62 44.53 -28.46
C GLU A 303 -2.09 43.12 -28.09
N GLN A 304 -2.83 42.02 -28.04
CA GLN A 304 -4.16 41.58 -28.47
C GLN A 304 -4.50 40.42 -27.50
N GLY A 305 -5.75 40.25 -27.06
CA GLY A 305 -6.79 39.61 -27.86
C GLY A 305 -6.81 38.10 -27.60
N GLY A 306 -7.88 37.58 -27.00
CA GLY A 306 -7.94 36.13 -26.76
C GLY A 306 -9.08 35.61 -25.90
N THR A 307 -10.31 36.04 -26.18
CA THR A 307 -11.54 35.34 -25.76
C THR A 307 -11.48 33.86 -26.15
N ARG A 308 -11.70 32.94 -25.21
CA ARG A 308 -12.30 31.64 -25.56
C ARG A 308 -13.21 31.11 -24.46
N THR A 309 -14.46 31.55 -24.60
CA THR A 309 -15.68 30.91 -24.10
C THR A 309 -15.71 29.44 -24.57
N GLY A 310 -15.43 28.50 -23.66
CA GLY A 310 -15.61 27.07 -23.88
C GLY A 310 -16.92 26.59 -23.25
N ARG A 311 -18.03 26.95 -23.89
CA ARG A 311 -19.38 26.44 -23.60
C ARG A 311 -19.55 25.13 -24.39
N ALA A 312 -19.33 23.99 -23.75
CA ALA A 312 -19.77 22.68 -24.23
C ALA A 312 -20.88 22.21 -23.27
N GLN A 313 -22.14 22.47 -23.62
CA GLN A 313 -23.00 21.57 -24.38
C GLN A 313 -23.54 20.45 -23.49
N LEU A 314 -24.54 20.86 -22.70
CA LEU A 314 -25.48 20.02 -21.97
C LEU A 314 -26.30 19.25 -23.01
N GLY A 315 -25.93 17.99 -23.23
CA GLY A 315 -26.70 17.07 -24.06
C GLY A 315 -27.89 16.55 -23.28
N ASP A 316 -29.07 17.05 -23.65
CA ASP A 316 -30.36 16.41 -23.41
C ASP A 316 -30.32 14.96 -23.92
N GLN A 317 -30.17 13.98 -23.03
CA GLN A 317 -30.51 12.60 -23.34
C GLN A 317 -31.97 12.35 -22.97
N LYS A 318 -32.77 12.59 -24.00
CA LYS A 318 -34.14 12.11 -24.21
C LYS A 318 -34.33 10.70 -23.66
N THR A 319 -35.19 10.64 -22.64
CA THR A 319 -35.83 9.45 -22.09
C THR A 319 -36.44 8.59 -23.20
N GLY A 320 -35.75 7.52 -23.58
CA GLY A 320 -36.29 6.46 -24.41
C GLY A 320 -37.10 5.49 -23.54
N MET A 321 -38.43 5.53 -23.69
CA MET A 321 -39.34 4.49 -23.21
C MET A 321 -38.83 3.13 -23.68
N ARG A 322 -38.42 2.27 -22.74
CA ARG A 322 -38.19 0.85 -23.00
C ARG A 322 -39.43 0.10 -22.55
N ALA A 323 -40.09 -0.50 -23.53
CA ALA A 323 -41.27 -1.34 -23.38
C ALA A 323 -41.08 -2.46 -22.35
N GLU A 324 -42.11 -2.63 -21.51
CA GLU A 324 -42.36 -3.85 -20.74
C GLU A 324 -42.40 -5.07 -21.68
N PRO A 325 -41.70 -6.17 -21.36
CA PRO A 325 -41.98 -7.47 -21.96
C PRO A 325 -43.24 -8.08 -21.30
N PRO A 326 -44.14 -8.71 -22.09
CA PRO A 326 -45.35 -9.32 -21.55
C PRO A 326 -45.03 -10.53 -20.67
N ALA A 327 -45.83 -10.65 -19.60
CA ALA A 327 -45.86 -11.77 -18.68
C ALA A 327 -45.94 -13.11 -19.44
N ARG A 328 -44.97 -14.01 -19.16
CA ARG A 328 -45.08 -15.41 -19.57
C ARG A 328 -46.05 -16.12 -18.63
N THR A 329 -47.19 -16.49 -19.19
CA THR A 329 -48.17 -17.43 -18.65
C THR A 329 -47.47 -18.72 -18.23
N VAL A 330 -47.60 -19.04 -16.94
CA VAL A 330 -47.24 -20.35 -16.37
C VAL A 330 -48.26 -21.36 -16.90
N GLY A 331 -47.78 -22.24 -17.77
CA GLY A 331 -48.50 -23.40 -18.25
C GLY A 331 -48.42 -24.52 -17.22
N ASP A 332 -49.55 -24.72 -16.57
CA ASP A 332 -50.00 -25.90 -15.86
C ASP A 332 -49.71 -27.20 -16.65
N ARG A 333 -49.05 -28.18 -16.03
CA ARG A 333 -49.09 -29.58 -16.48
C ARG A 333 -49.12 -30.50 -15.28
N SER A 334 -50.24 -31.22 -15.25
CA SER A 334 -50.56 -32.44 -14.51
C SER A 334 -49.54 -33.56 -14.72
#